data_AF-A0A926CML3-F1
#
_entry.id   AF-A0A926CML3-F1
#
_cell.length_a   1.000
_cell.length_b   1.000
_cell.length_c   1.000
_cell.angle_alpha   90.00
_cell.angle_beta   90.00
_cell.angle_gamma   90.00
#
_symmetry.space_group_name_H-M   'P 1'
#
loop_
_entity.id
_entity.type
_entity.pdbx_description
1 polymer ?
#
loop_
_entity_poly.entity_id
_entity_poly.type
_entity_poly.pdbx_seq_one_letter_code
_entity_poly.pdbx_strand_id
1 'polypeptide(L)'
;MSGPVLDPLIFVVDSNGQAVAADDNTGGGKDAEVLIQLTAGAWTVIATSGTTTLGDYKIDISSEAPRSCTPTSTLDLDASVEA
;
A
#
# COMPACT_ATOMS: atom_id res chain seq x y z
N MET A 1 -28.36 13.54 11.10
CA MET A 1 -28.60 12.99 9.75
C MET A 1 -27.45 12.06 9.44
N SER A 2 -27.70 10.79 9.11
CA SER A 2 -26.65 9.90 8.59
C SER A 2 -26.64 10.08 7.08
N GLY A 3 -25.69 10.85 6.55
CA GLY A 3 -25.39 10.83 5.12
C GLY A 3 -24.83 9.45 4.71
N PRO A 4 -24.64 9.18 3.40
CA PRO A 4 -23.90 8.00 2.99
C PRO A 4 -22.51 8.03 3.62
N VAL A 5 -22.09 6.91 4.23
CA VAL A 5 -20.69 6.76 4.69
C VAL A 5 -19.80 6.77 3.44
N LEU A 6 -18.73 7.56 3.48
CA LEU A 6 -17.73 7.63 2.41
C LEU A 6 -17.24 6.22 2.07
N ASP A 7 -17.17 5.92 0.78
CA ASP A 7 -16.51 4.74 0.22
C ASP A 7 -15.18 5.22 -0.40
N PRO A 8 -14.08 5.23 0.39
CA PRO A 8 -12.80 5.79 -0.02
C PRO A 8 -12.12 4.96 -1.13
N LEU A 9 -11.30 5.66 -1.91
CA LEU A 9 -10.36 5.11 -2.87
C LEU A 9 -9.04 5.88 -2.68
N ILE A 10 -7.95 5.14 -2.52
CA ILE A 10 -6.61 5.70 -2.37
C ILE A 10 -5.79 5.35 -3.59
N PHE A 11 -5.03 6.32 -4.12
CA PHE A 11 -3.95 6.10 -5.07
C PHE A 11 -2.62 6.53 -4.48
N VAL A 12 -1.56 5.78 -4.79
CA VAL A 12 -0.17 6.23 -4.65
C VAL A 12 0.36 6.50 -6.06
N VAL A 13 0.82 7.72 -6.31
CA VAL A 13 1.30 8.14 -7.64
C VAL A 13 2.76 8.58 -7.63
N ASP A 14 3.45 8.28 -8.73
CA ASP A 14 4.81 8.71 -8.99
C ASP A 14 4.91 10.20 -9.37
N SER A 15 6.12 10.70 -9.61
CA SER A 15 6.35 12.09 -10.01
C SER A 15 5.81 12.47 -11.40
N ASN A 16 5.48 11.48 -12.23
CA ASN A 16 4.85 11.68 -13.54
C ASN A 16 3.32 11.63 -13.45
N GLY A 17 2.76 11.42 -12.26
CA GLY A 17 1.32 11.26 -12.03
C GLY A 17 0.79 9.87 -12.39
N GLN A 18 1.66 8.88 -12.57
CA GLN A 18 1.23 7.50 -12.80
C GLN A 18 0.93 6.81 -11.46
N ALA A 19 -0.23 6.18 -11.35
CA ALA A 19 -0.57 5.35 -10.20
C ALA A 19 0.28 4.07 -10.17
N VAL A 20 0.96 3.84 -9.04
CA VAL A 20 1.75 2.63 -8.77
C VAL A 20 1.04 1.68 -7.80
N ALA A 21 0.05 2.18 -7.07
CA ALA A 21 -0.87 1.40 -6.26
C ALA A 21 -2.22 2.10 -6.15
N ALA A 22 -3.28 1.31 -5.99
CA ALA A 22 -4.62 1.79 -5.68
C ALA A 22 -5.38 0.76 -4.85
N ASP A 23 -6.24 1.22 -3.95
CA ASP A 23 -7.16 0.36 -3.19
C ASP A 23 -8.45 1.10 -2.80
N ASP A 24 -9.56 0.37 -2.71
CA ASP A 24 -10.89 0.87 -2.36
C ASP A 24 -11.60 0.11 -1.22
N ASN A 25 -11.06 -1.00 -0.67
CA ASN A 25 -11.78 -1.76 0.37
C ASN A 25 -10.96 -2.70 1.27
N THR A 26 -9.62 -2.71 1.20
CA THR A 26 -8.83 -3.71 1.94
C THR A 26 -8.51 -3.35 3.39
N GLY A 27 -8.76 -2.11 3.82
CA GLY A 27 -8.51 -1.62 5.19
C GLY A 27 -9.53 -2.06 6.25
N GLY A 28 -10.56 -2.82 5.84
CA GLY A 28 -11.62 -3.32 6.71
C GLY A 28 -12.90 -2.50 6.61
N GLY A 29 -14.05 -3.18 6.52
CA GLY A 29 -15.32 -2.52 6.26
C GLY A 29 -15.32 -1.88 4.87
N LYS A 30 -15.35 -0.54 4.81
CA LYS A 30 -15.24 0.23 3.56
C LYS A 30 -13.92 1.01 3.47
N ASP A 31 -13.03 0.87 4.45
CA ASP A 31 -11.80 1.65 4.46
C ASP A 31 -10.82 1.11 3.39
N ALA A 32 -10.13 2.02 2.71
CA ALA A 32 -9.08 1.71 1.76
C ALA A 32 -7.71 1.63 2.48
N GLU A 33 -6.89 0.65 2.13
CA GLU A 33 -5.54 0.48 2.68
C GLU A 33 -4.54 0.14 1.56
N VAL A 34 -3.39 0.80 1.56
CA VAL A 34 -2.31 0.49 0.63
C VAL A 34 -1.04 0.16 1.42
N LEU A 35 -0.58 -1.09 1.28
CA LEU A 35 0.71 -1.54 1.79
C LEU A 35 1.66 -1.84 0.63
N ILE A 36 2.65 -0.98 0.42
CA ILE A 36 3.57 -1.06 -0.73
C ILE A 36 5.03 -0.79 -0.33
N GLN A 37 5.97 -1.48 -1.00
CA GLN A 37 7.39 -1.16 -0.93
C GLN A 37 7.73 -0.11 -1.98
N LEU A 38 8.29 1.02 -1.54
CA LEU A 38 8.69 2.11 -2.40
C LEU A 38 10.19 2.35 -2.28
N THR A 39 10.81 2.75 -3.39
CA THR A 39 12.16 3.31 -3.35
C THR A 39 12.12 4.67 -2.64
N ALA A 40 13.25 5.05 -2.05
CA ALA A 40 13.40 6.35 -1.42
C ALA A 40 13.13 7.46 -2.45
N GLY A 41 12.23 8.38 -2.12
CA GLY A 41 11.79 9.42 -3.02
C GLY A 41 10.52 10.12 -2.52
N ALA A 42 10.02 11.05 -3.33
CA ALA A 42 8.76 11.72 -3.09
C ALA A 42 7.64 11.00 -3.83
N TRP A 43 6.55 10.72 -3.12
CA TRP A 43 5.35 10.05 -3.61
C TRP A 43 4.14 10.88 -3.21
N THR A 44 3.10 10.88 -4.05
CA THR A 44 1.85 11.58 -3.73
C THR A 44 0.77 10.56 -3.41
N VAL A 45 0.07 10.78 -2.30
CA VAL A 45 -1.12 10.02 -1.91
C VAL A 45 -2.35 10.84 -2.29
N ILE A 46 -3.24 10.25 -3.08
CA ILE A 46 -4.53 10.84 -3.43
C ILE A 46 -5.62 10.04 -2.74
N ALA A 47 -6.34 10.67 -1.82
CA ALA A 47 -7.55 10.10 -1.23
C ALA A 47 -8.78 10.75 -1.88
N THR A 48 -9.69 9.93 -2.38
CA THR A 48 -10.93 10.34 -3.04
C THR A 48 -12.05 9.36 -2.69
N SER A 49 -13.27 9.61 -3.16
CA SER A 49 -14.29 8.58 -3.20
C SER A 49 -14.10 7.69 -4.43
N GLY A 50 -14.25 6.37 -4.26
CA GLY A 50 -14.38 5.43 -5.38
C GLY A 50 -15.76 5.47 -6.04
N THR A 51 -16.72 6.16 -5.41
CA THR A 51 -18.10 6.32 -5.88
C THR A 51 -18.54 7.78 -5.76
N THR A 52 -19.85 8.06 -5.75
CA THR A 52 -20.40 9.41 -5.55
C THR A 52 -20.75 9.67 -4.08
N THR A 53 -20.02 9.06 -3.14
CA THR A 53 -20.25 9.22 -1.70
C THR A 53 -19.40 10.36 -1.14
N LEU A 54 -19.90 11.01 -0.09
CA LEU A 54 -19.26 12.14 0.58
C LEU A 54 -19.23 11.87 2.08
N GLY A 55 -18.20 12.33 2.76
CA GLY A 55 -18.10 12.22 4.21
C GLY A 55 -16.76 12.71 4.72
N ASP A 56 -16.68 12.85 6.04
CA ASP A 56 -15.41 13.13 6.70
C ASP A 56 -14.47 11.93 6.55
N TYR A 57 -13.17 12.20 6.48
CA TYR A 57 -12.15 11.16 6.37
C TYR A 57 -10.92 11.52 7.20
N LYS A 58 -10.13 10.48 7.51
CA LYS A 58 -8.80 10.60 8.10
C LYS A 58 -7.86 9.74 7.26
N ILE A 59 -6.65 10.24 7.04
CA ILE A 59 -5.57 9.46 6.42
C ILE A 59 -4.51 9.23 7.49
N ASP A 60 -4.18 7.97 7.73
CA ASP A 60 -3.05 7.56 8.54
C ASP A 60 -1.95 7.05 7.61
N ILE A 61 -0.73 7.55 7.80
CA ILE A 61 0.44 7.16 7.00
C ILE A 61 1.54 6.71 7.94
N SER A 62 2.01 5.49 7.74
CA SER A 62 3.19 4.96 8.42
C SER A 62 4.18 4.43 7.39
N SER A 63 5.46 4.70 7.61
CA SER A 63 6.55 4.14 6.82
C SER A 63 7.50 3.40 7.74
N GLU A 64 7.87 2.18 7.37
CA GLU A 64 8.90 1.42 8.05
C GLU A 64 10.06 1.16 7.10
N ALA A 65 11.27 1.01 7.65
CA ALA A 65 12.41 0.58 6.85
C ALA A 65 12.09 -0.78 6.21
N PRO A 66 12.58 -1.05 4.97
CA PRO A 66 12.44 -2.36 4.36
C PRO A 66 12.89 -3.43 5.34
N ARG A 67 12.09 -4.49 5.49
CA ARG A 67 12.48 -5.61 6.35
C ARG A 67 13.83 -6.11 5.88
N SER A 68 14.82 -6.10 6.78
CA SER A 68 16.12 -6.71 6.52
C SER A 68 15.94 -8.22 6.57
N CYS A 69 15.60 -8.82 5.43
CA CYS A 69 15.59 -10.27 5.28
C CYS A 69 17.02 -10.71 4.95
N THR A 70 17.81 -11.03 5.97
CA THR A 70 19.04 -11.80 5.74
C THR A 70 18.60 -13.19 5.29
N PRO A 71 18.97 -13.66 4.08
CA PRO A 71 18.64 -15.01 3.68
C PRO A 71 19.25 -16.00 4.68
N THR A 72 18.39 -16.78 5.35
CA THR A 72 18.82 -17.79 6.34
C THR A 72 19.64 -18.92 5.70
N SER A 73 19.45 -19.14 4.40
CA SER A 73 20.23 -20.12 3.65
C SER A 73 20.36 -19.64 2.20
N THR A 74 21.58 -19.64 1.70
CA THR A 74 21.85 -19.65 0.27
C THR A 74 21.63 -21.07 -0.22
N LEU A 75 20.75 -21.25 -1.22
CA LEU A 75 20.64 -22.53 -1.89
C LEU A 75 21.88 -22.69 -2.77
N ASP A 76 22.91 -23.35 -2.24
CA ASP A 76 24.06 -23.75 -3.04
C ASP A 76 23.64 -24.95 -3.91
N LEU A 77 23.33 -24.65 -5.17
CA LEU A 77 22.94 -25.65 -6.19
C LEU A 77 24.07 -26.64 -6.51
N ASP A 78 25.29 -26.39 -6.00
CA ASP A 78 26.50 -27.19 -6.20
C ASP A 78 26.99 -27.85 -4.90
N ALA A 79 26.23 -27.74 -3.79
CA ALA A 79 26.57 -28.42 -2.54
C ALA A 79 26.41 -29.93 -2.73
N SER A 80 27.55 -30.62 -2.87
CA SER A 80 27.61 -32.09 -2.92
C SER A 80 27.13 -32.67 -1.58
N VAL A 81 26.15 -33.57 -1.62
CA VAL A 81 25.73 -34.35 -0.46
C VAL A 81 26.82 -35.38 -0.18
N GLU A 82 27.68 -35.10 0.80
CA GLU A 82 28.56 -36.11 1.38
C GLU A 82 27.69 -37.02 2.27
N ALA A 83 27.56 -38.30 1.87
CA ALA A 83 26.77 -39.33 2.55
C ALA A 83 27.59 -40.07 3.62
#